data_AF-F4S4S0-F1
#
_entry.id   AF-F4S4S0-F1
#
_cell.length_a   1.000
_cell.length_b   1.000
_cell.length_c   1.000
_cell.angle_alpha   90.00
_cell.angle_beta   90.00
_cell.angle_gamma   90.00
#
_symmetry.space_group_name_H-M   'P 1'
#
loop_
_entity.id
_entity.type
_entity.pdbx_description
1 polymer ?
#
loop_
_entity_poly.entity_id
_entity_poly.type
_entity_poly.pdbx_seq_one_letter_code
_entity_poly.pdbx_strand_id
1 'polypeptide(L)'
;HHPRNDYYGAESASLNLTQLYRKCRPGQEPPKELGRDRDWAIDLIPKFMMFNGELTNILAHTDVTRYLEFKQIAGSYVLAAGKVAKVPSTEVEAITSPLMGIFEKRRAKKFFEWVANYKPNDPSTHSGIDLDKTSMQDVFAKFSLEPATVDFIGHAMALHSEDSYKTKPARDTYDRIMLYTTSVTRHGKSPFIYPLYGLGELPQGFARLSAIYGGTYMLDKPIDEIVYDADGKVCGVRSGEETVKAKKVIGDPSYFLNGKTEQVMEEGKVVRSICLLKHPIPNTDESDSLQLVVPQAQIGRKHDIYIAAISSTHNVCAKDYYVAIVSTIV
;
A
#
# COMPACT_ATOMS: atom_id res chain seq x y z
N HIS A 1 -1.62 8.68 -23.88
CA HIS A 1 -1.02 7.76 -22.90
C HIS A 1 -0.71 6.45 -23.63
N HIS A 2 0.51 5.92 -23.54
CA HIS A 2 1.02 4.85 -24.41
C HIS A 2 1.65 3.70 -23.60
N PRO A 3 0.85 2.77 -23.02
CA PRO A 3 1.42 1.54 -22.49
C PRO A 3 1.86 0.60 -23.62
N ARG A 4 3.02 -0.04 -23.43
CA ARG A 4 3.52 -1.13 -24.28
C ARG A 4 2.70 -2.42 -24.20
N ASN A 5 1.91 -2.57 -23.14
CA ASN A 5 1.13 -3.78 -22.90
C ASN A 5 -0.28 -3.64 -23.52
N ASP A 6 -0.91 -4.78 -23.79
CA ASP A 6 -2.31 -4.91 -24.21
C ASP A 6 -3.31 -4.74 -23.04
N TYR A 7 -2.81 -4.45 -21.82
CA TYR A 7 -3.60 -4.23 -20.60
C TYR A 7 -3.12 -2.99 -19.81
N TYR A 8 -4.00 -2.48 -18.94
CA TYR A 8 -3.72 -1.35 -18.05
C TYR A 8 -2.87 -1.74 -16.82
N GLY A 9 -2.11 -0.80 -16.28
CA GLY A 9 -1.45 -0.94 -14.98
C GLY A 9 -0.01 -1.47 -15.00
N ALA A 10 0.48 -1.98 -16.13
CA ALA A 10 1.88 -2.41 -16.31
C ALA A 10 2.40 -3.30 -15.17
N GLU A 11 3.42 -2.88 -14.42
CA GLU A 11 4.00 -3.63 -13.29
C GLU A 11 3.05 -3.78 -12.11
N SER A 12 2.04 -2.92 -11.98
CA SER A 12 0.99 -3.01 -10.95
C SER A 12 -0.36 -3.47 -11.50
N ALA A 13 -0.38 -4.16 -12.63
CA ALA A 13 -1.61 -4.69 -13.22
C ALA A 13 -2.27 -5.77 -12.35
N SER A 14 -3.59 -5.89 -12.50
CA SER A 14 -4.37 -7.03 -12.02
C SER A 14 -4.52 -8.02 -13.16
N LEU A 15 -4.03 -9.24 -12.99
CA LEU A 15 -4.02 -10.29 -14.00
C LEU A 15 -5.07 -11.36 -13.70
N ASN A 16 -5.66 -11.92 -14.74
CA ASN A 16 -6.41 -13.18 -14.60
C ASN A 16 -5.44 -14.37 -14.41
N LEU A 17 -5.97 -15.58 -14.21
CA LEU A 17 -5.15 -16.77 -13.99
C LEU A 17 -4.29 -17.10 -15.21
N THR A 18 -4.84 -17.05 -16.42
CA THR A 18 -4.10 -17.37 -17.65
C THR A 18 -2.90 -16.44 -17.83
N GLN A 19 -3.10 -15.13 -17.63
CA GLN A 19 -2.05 -14.12 -17.69
C GLN A 19 -1.01 -14.32 -16.57
N LEU A 20 -1.45 -14.61 -15.35
CA LEU A 20 -0.55 -14.87 -14.22
C LEU A 20 0.32 -16.11 -14.47
N TYR A 21 -0.26 -17.20 -14.96
CA TYR A 21 0.48 -18.42 -15.30
C TYR A 21 1.44 -18.18 -16.44
N ARG A 22 1.04 -17.48 -17.51
CA ARG A 22 1.94 -17.09 -18.59
C ARG A 22 3.16 -16.30 -18.08
N LYS A 23 2.95 -15.39 -17.12
CA LYS A 23 4.01 -14.55 -16.55
C LYS A 23 4.92 -15.32 -15.59
N CYS A 24 4.36 -16.11 -14.66
CA CYS A 24 5.10 -16.71 -13.56
C CYS A 24 5.48 -18.18 -13.79
N ARG A 25 4.79 -18.87 -14.70
CA ARG A 25 4.97 -20.29 -15.03
C ARG A 25 4.82 -20.53 -16.54
N PRO A 26 5.72 -19.98 -17.38
CA PRO A 26 5.60 -20.09 -18.84
C PRO A 26 5.44 -21.55 -19.30
N GLY A 27 4.47 -21.80 -20.19
CA GLY A 27 4.18 -23.14 -20.71
C GLY A 27 3.27 -24.00 -19.82
N GLN A 28 2.78 -23.48 -18.68
CA GLN A 28 1.80 -24.16 -17.83
C GLN A 28 0.44 -23.47 -17.92
N GLU A 29 -0.61 -24.28 -18.06
CA GLU A 29 -2.00 -23.81 -17.96
C GLU A 29 -2.46 -23.77 -16.50
N PRO A 30 -3.36 -22.84 -16.13
CA PRO A 30 -3.93 -22.81 -14.79
C PRO A 30 -4.73 -24.10 -14.51
N PRO A 31 -4.59 -24.71 -13.31
CA PRO A 31 -5.38 -25.86 -12.91
C PRO A 31 -6.88 -25.59 -13.00
N LYS A 32 -7.64 -26.53 -13.57
CA LYS A 32 -9.09 -26.39 -13.79
C LYS A 32 -9.87 -26.20 -12.48
N GLU A 33 -9.36 -26.72 -11.36
CA GLU A 33 -9.97 -26.54 -10.05
C GLU A 33 -9.99 -25.08 -9.56
N LEU A 34 -9.16 -24.19 -10.12
CA LEU A 34 -9.16 -22.77 -9.78
C LEU A 34 -10.35 -22.00 -10.41
N GLY A 35 -11.19 -22.67 -11.19
CA GLY A 35 -12.41 -22.07 -11.73
C GLY A 35 -12.18 -21.29 -13.02
N ARG A 36 -13.01 -20.26 -13.25
CA ARG A 36 -13.03 -19.52 -14.51
C ARG A 36 -12.10 -18.32 -14.45
N ASP A 37 -11.39 -18.06 -15.54
CA ASP A 37 -10.39 -16.99 -15.62
C ASP A 37 -10.93 -15.60 -15.27
N ARG A 38 -12.17 -15.29 -15.69
CA ARG A 38 -12.86 -14.02 -15.41
C ARG A 38 -13.19 -13.76 -13.94
N ASP A 39 -13.11 -14.79 -13.09
CA ASP A 39 -13.38 -14.64 -11.66
C ASP A 39 -12.11 -14.15 -10.91
N TRP A 40 -10.99 -13.94 -11.62
CA TRP A 40 -9.70 -13.59 -11.05
C TRP A 40 -9.19 -12.25 -11.56
N ALA A 41 -8.82 -11.38 -10.62
CA ALA A 41 -8.15 -10.11 -10.84
C ALA A 41 -7.03 -9.99 -9.79
N ILE A 42 -5.90 -10.65 -10.07
CA ILE A 42 -4.79 -10.82 -9.14
C ILE A 42 -3.77 -9.71 -9.35
N ASP A 43 -3.68 -8.79 -8.39
CA ASP A 43 -2.68 -7.73 -8.41
C ASP A 43 -1.25 -8.28 -8.35
N LEU A 44 -0.39 -7.80 -9.24
CA LEU A 44 1.05 -8.04 -9.15
C LEU A 44 1.70 -7.27 -7.98
N ILE A 45 1.16 -6.10 -7.64
CA ILE A 45 1.64 -5.24 -6.55
C ILE A 45 0.43 -4.79 -5.72
N PRO A 46 0.00 -5.58 -4.73
CA PRO A 46 -1.13 -5.20 -3.89
C PRO A 46 -0.74 -4.06 -2.96
N LYS A 47 -1.66 -3.12 -2.83
CA LYS A 47 -1.57 -1.94 -1.97
C LYS A 47 -2.97 -1.66 -1.45
N PHE A 48 -3.08 -1.48 -0.15
CA PHE A 48 -4.29 -0.93 0.44
C PHE A 48 -4.20 0.59 0.49
N MET A 49 -5.35 1.25 0.38
CA MET A 49 -5.43 2.70 0.50
C MET A 49 -5.89 3.07 1.89
N MET A 50 -5.20 4.01 2.53
CA MET A 50 -5.72 4.60 3.77
C MET A 50 -6.94 5.45 3.47
N PHE A 51 -7.98 5.31 4.30
CA PHE A 51 -9.24 5.99 4.07
C PHE A 51 -9.07 7.51 3.97
N ASN A 52 -8.38 8.14 4.92
CA ASN A 52 -8.11 9.59 4.89
C ASN A 52 -6.79 9.93 4.18
N GLY A 53 -6.23 8.99 3.39
CA GLY A 53 -4.97 9.18 2.70
C GLY A 53 -5.10 10.08 1.47
N GLU A 54 -3.95 10.60 1.02
CA GLU A 54 -3.89 11.55 -0.10
C GLU A 54 -4.47 10.97 -1.40
N LEU A 55 -4.25 9.68 -1.67
CA LEU A 55 -4.83 9.03 -2.86
C LEU A 55 -6.36 9.05 -2.82
N THR A 56 -6.98 8.79 -1.66
CA THR A 56 -8.43 8.86 -1.50
C THR A 56 -8.95 10.29 -1.69
N ASN A 57 -8.19 11.29 -1.22
CA ASN A 57 -8.48 12.70 -1.49
C ASN A 57 -8.44 13.00 -2.99
N ILE A 58 -7.39 12.58 -3.71
CA ILE A 58 -7.27 12.77 -5.16
C ILE A 58 -8.44 12.11 -5.90
N LEU A 59 -8.79 10.87 -5.55
CA LEU A 59 -9.90 10.15 -6.16
C LEU A 59 -11.24 10.89 -5.98
N ALA A 60 -11.48 11.46 -4.80
CA ALA A 60 -12.67 12.26 -4.53
C ALA A 60 -12.67 13.59 -5.30
N HIS A 61 -11.55 14.32 -5.30
CA HIS A 61 -11.44 15.62 -5.97
C HIS A 61 -11.52 15.51 -7.50
N THR A 62 -11.10 14.37 -8.06
CA THR A 62 -11.13 14.11 -9.51
C THR A 62 -12.41 13.42 -9.98
N ASP A 63 -13.37 13.18 -9.08
CA ASP A 63 -14.63 12.47 -9.37
C ASP A 63 -14.45 11.04 -9.93
N VAL A 64 -13.24 10.44 -9.82
CA VAL A 64 -12.96 9.07 -10.29
C VAL A 64 -13.69 8.03 -9.43
N THR A 65 -14.03 8.38 -8.19
CA THR A 65 -14.86 7.54 -7.30
C THR A 65 -16.21 7.17 -7.91
N ARG A 66 -16.72 7.89 -8.92
CA ARG A 66 -17.95 7.53 -9.65
C ARG A 66 -17.82 6.23 -10.45
N TYR A 67 -16.60 5.79 -10.72
CA TYR A 67 -16.30 4.58 -11.50
C TYR A 67 -15.77 3.44 -10.63
N LEU A 68 -15.58 3.68 -9.33
CA LEU A 68 -14.90 2.75 -8.43
C LEU A 68 -15.79 2.48 -7.22
N GLU A 69 -15.97 1.20 -6.92
CA GLU A 69 -16.58 0.77 -5.67
C GLU A 69 -15.49 0.29 -4.73
N PHE A 70 -15.47 0.81 -3.51
CA PHE A 70 -14.48 0.45 -2.50
C PHE A 70 -15.10 -0.36 -1.38
N LYS A 71 -14.36 -1.35 -0.93
CA LYS A 71 -14.69 -2.13 0.26
C LYS A 71 -13.60 -1.96 1.30
N GLN A 72 -14.02 -1.89 2.56
CA GLN A 72 -13.10 -1.81 3.69
C GLN A 72 -12.42 -3.16 3.92
N ILE A 73 -11.13 -3.13 4.25
CA ILE A 73 -10.38 -4.30 4.67
C ILE A 73 -10.82 -4.72 6.08
N ALA A 74 -11.08 -6.01 6.30
CA ALA A 74 -11.70 -6.47 7.54
C ALA A 74 -10.80 -6.40 8.77
N GLY A 75 -9.48 -6.47 8.61
CA GLY A 75 -8.57 -6.34 9.74
C GLY A 75 -7.15 -5.91 9.37
N SER A 76 -6.46 -5.36 10.36
CA SER A 76 -5.02 -5.17 10.35
C SER A 76 -4.43 -5.96 11.50
N TYR A 77 -3.43 -6.77 11.21
CA TYR A 77 -2.81 -7.70 12.15
C TYR A 77 -1.30 -7.47 12.18
N VAL A 78 -0.69 -7.86 13.28
CA VAL A 78 0.76 -7.79 13.49
C VAL A 78 1.26 -9.09 14.11
N LEU A 79 2.42 -9.57 13.68
CA LEU A 79 3.13 -10.63 14.39
C LEU A 79 3.83 -10.01 15.61
N ALA A 80 3.53 -10.50 16.80
CA ALA A 80 4.18 -10.10 18.04
C ALA A 80 4.41 -11.32 18.93
N ALA A 81 5.65 -11.51 19.41
CA ALA A 81 6.05 -12.64 20.24
C ALA A 81 5.63 -14.00 19.64
N GLY A 82 5.78 -14.14 18.31
CA GLY A 82 5.44 -15.36 17.57
C GLY A 82 3.94 -15.62 17.38
N LYS A 83 3.06 -14.68 17.76
CA LYS A 83 1.61 -14.79 17.60
C LYS A 83 1.07 -13.66 16.73
N VAL A 84 0.13 -14.00 15.85
CA VAL A 84 -0.65 -13.00 15.10
C VAL A 84 -1.70 -12.42 16.03
N ALA A 85 -1.78 -11.10 16.10
CA ALA A 85 -2.79 -10.39 16.87
C ALA A 85 -3.32 -9.19 16.09
N LYS A 86 -4.59 -8.86 16.32
CA LYS A 86 -5.24 -7.71 15.70
C LYS A 86 -4.63 -6.41 16.24
N VAL A 87 -4.30 -5.50 15.33
CA VAL A 87 -3.89 -4.13 15.65
C VAL A 87 -5.14 -3.39 16.16
N PRO A 88 -5.14 -2.87 17.40
CA PRO A 88 -6.32 -2.26 17.96
C PRO A 88 -6.82 -1.08 17.13
N SER A 89 -8.09 -1.13 16.75
CA SER A 89 -8.76 -0.09 15.97
C SER A 89 -9.64 0.83 16.85
N THR A 90 -9.96 0.41 18.07
CA THR A 90 -10.80 1.16 19.02
C THR A 90 -10.24 1.10 20.44
N GLU A 91 -10.72 1.99 21.32
CA GLU A 91 -10.39 1.92 22.75
C GLU A 91 -10.77 0.56 23.36
N VAL A 92 -11.90 -0.01 22.95
CA VAL A 92 -12.35 -1.33 23.41
C VAL A 92 -11.39 -2.43 22.97
N GLU A 93 -10.96 -2.42 21.70
CA GLU A 93 -9.97 -3.38 21.20
C GLU A 93 -8.61 -3.19 21.87
N ALA A 94 -8.21 -1.95 22.20
CA ALA A 94 -6.96 -1.70 22.91
C ALA A 94 -6.98 -2.28 24.33
N ILE A 95 -8.14 -2.24 25.00
CA ILE A 95 -8.31 -2.82 26.34
C ILE A 95 -8.29 -4.35 26.31
N THR A 96 -8.84 -4.98 25.27
CA THR A 96 -8.89 -6.45 25.16
C THR A 96 -7.67 -7.05 24.45
N SER A 97 -6.86 -6.23 23.79
CA SER A 97 -5.71 -6.68 22.99
C SER A 97 -4.73 -7.55 23.79
N PRO A 98 -4.29 -8.70 23.25
CA PRO A 98 -3.25 -9.52 23.86
C PRO A 98 -1.83 -8.96 23.64
N LEU A 99 -1.67 -7.89 22.86
CA LEU A 99 -0.37 -7.28 22.54
C LEU A 99 0.32 -6.63 23.74
N MET A 100 -0.46 -6.25 24.77
CA MET A 100 0.02 -5.45 25.89
C MET A 100 -0.52 -5.98 27.23
N GLY A 101 0.33 -5.98 28.25
CA GLY A 101 -0.09 -6.18 29.64
C GLY A 101 -0.93 -5.01 30.18
N ILE A 102 -1.59 -5.19 31.32
CA ILE A 102 -2.50 -4.19 31.90
C ILE A 102 -1.82 -2.83 32.16
N PHE A 103 -0.58 -2.84 32.67
CA PHE A 103 0.17 -1.62 32.93
C PHE A 103 0.60 -0.93 31.63
N GLU A 104 1.03 -1.70 30.64
CA GLU A 104 1.41 -1.18 29.34
C GLU A 104 0.22 -0.55 28.61
N LYS A 105 -0.97 -1.16 28.69
CA LYS A 105 -2.22 -0.57 28.16
C LYS A 105 -2.50 0.82 28.71
N ARG A 106 -2.21 1.07 29.99
CA ARG A 106 -2.37 2.41 30.60
C ARG A 106 -1.38 3.42 30.04
N ARG A 107 -0.14 3.01 29.76
CA ARG A 107 0.90 3.88 29.16
C ARG A 107 0.59 4.17 27.70
N ALA A 108 0.24 3.15 26.92
CA ALA A 108 -0.20 3.28 25.54
C ALA A 108 -1.44 4.19 25.42
N LYS A 109 -2.42 4.04 26.33
CA LYS A 109 -3.58 4.94 26.39
C LYS A 109 -3.17 6.41 26.53
N LYS A 110 -2.27 6.74 27.48
CA LYS A 110 -1.77 8.11 27.66
C LYS A 110 -1.06 8.64 26.42
N PHE A 111 -0.29 7.80 25.74
CA PHE A 111 0.35 8.16 24.47
C PHE A 111 -0.70 8.50 23.40
N PHE A 112 -1.70 7.64 23.19
CA PHE A 112 -2.75 7.89 22.20
C PHE A 112 -3.63 9.09 22.55
N GLU A 113 -3.91 9.32 23.83
CA GLU A 113 -4.59 10.54 24.31
C GLU A 113 -3.76 11.79 23.98
N TRP A 114 -2.44 11.75 24.15
CA TRP A 114 -1.57 12.85 23.73
C TRP A 114 -1.60 13.03 22.21
N VAL A 115 -1.48 11.95 21.43
CA VAL A 115 -1.53 12.02 19.96
C VAL A 115 -2.84 12.66 19.49
N ALA A 116 -3.99 12.21 20.02
CA ALA A 116 -5.30 12.72 19.62
C ALA A 116 -5.57 14.17 20.06
N ASN A 117 -4.98 14.62 21.17
CA ASN A 117 -5.22 15.95 21.74
C ASN A 117 -4.15 16.98 21.37
N TYR A 118 -3.06 16.60 20.70
CA TYR A 118 -2.01 17.52 20.30
C TYR A 118 -2.54 18.52 19.27
N LYS A 119 -2.47 19.81 19.63
CA LYS A 119 -2.90 20.92 18.77
C LYS A 119 -1.67 21.77 18.41
N PRO A 120 -1.29 21.88 17.12
CA PRO A 120 -0.10 22.65 16.72
C PRO A 120 -0.05 24.08 17.27
N ASN A 121 -1.21 24.73 17.38
CA ASN A 121 -1.33 26.12 17.81
C ASN A 121 -1.54 26.30 19.33
N ASP A 122 -1.53 25.22 20.12
CA ASP A 122 -1.74 25.27 21.57
C ASP A 122 -0.64 24.50 22.32
N PRO A 123 0.43 25.18 22.76
CA PRO A 123 1.55 24.59 23.47
C PRO A 123 1.18 23.83 24.76
N SER A 124 0.02 24.13 25.38
CA SER A 124 -0.42 23.42 26.58
C SER A 124 -0.73 21.94 26.33
N THR A 125 -1.06 21.60 25.07
CA THR A 125 -1.35 20.22 24.65
C THR A 125 -0.10 19.41 24.34
N HIS A 126 1.04 20.06 24.12
CA HIS A 126 2.25 19.41 23.61
C HIS A 126 2.92 18.51 24.64
N SER A 127 2.58 18.67 25.93
CA SER A 127 3.24 18.00 27.04
C SER A 127 4.76 18.26 27.06
N GLY A 128 5.21 19.41 26.55
CA GLY A 128 6.64 19.75 26.40
C GLY A 128 7.37 18.88 25.37
N ILE A 129 6.70 18.46 24.30
CA ILE A 129 7.28 17.77 23.14
C ILE A 129 7.21 18.74 21.96
N ASP A 130 8.34 19.00 21.33
CA ASP A 130 8.40 19.73 20.06
C ASP A 130 8.56 18.70 18.93
N LEU A 131 7.49 18.44 18.17
CA LEU A 131 7.47 17.38 17.15
C LEU A 131 8.55 17.56 16.06
N ASP A 132 9.04 18.77 15.85
CA ASP A 132 10.01 19.07 14.80
C ASP A 132 11.47 18.96 15.30
N LYS A 133 11.68 18.77 16.61
CA LYS A 133 13.01 18.66 17.22
C LYS A 133 13.21 17.41 18.06
N THR A 134 12.18 16.96 18.77
CA THR A 134 12.24 15.78 19.63
C THR A 134 12.22 14.52 18.77
N SER A 135 13.16 13.59 19.02
CA SER A 135 13.18 12.32 18.31
C SER A 135 11.97 11.46 18.70
N MET A 136 11.51 10.59 17.80
CA MET A 136 10.40 9.69 18.14
C MET A 136 10.76 8.73 19.29
N GLN A 137 12.02 8.33 19.39
CA GLN A 137 12.54 7.52 20.50
C GLN A 137 12.36 8.22 21.85
N ASP A 138 12.66 9.53 21.92
CA ASP A 138 12.49 10.32 23.14
C ASP A 138 11.01 10.48 23.50
N VAL A 139 10.14 10.62 22.50
CA VAL A 139 8.68 10.61 22.72
C VAL A 139 8.25 9.29 23.34
N PHE A 140 8.64 8.15 22.77
CA PHE A 140 8.30 6.83 23.34
C PHE A 140 8.84 6.65 24.77
N ALA A 141 10.08 7.07 25.03
CA ALA A 141 10.69 7.02 26.36
C ALA A 141 9.92 7.87 27.37
N LYS A 142 9.45 9.06 26.97
CA LYS A 142 8.65 9.96 27.81
C LYS A 142 7.30 9.36 28.25
N PHE A 143 6.68 8.53 27.41
CA PHE A 143 5.49 7.76 27.77
C PHE A 143 5.83 6.39 28.40
N SER A 144 7.11 6.07 28.51
CA SER A 144 7.63 4.81 29.06
C SER A 144 7.04 3.57 28.36
N LEU A 145 6.87 3.64 27.04
CA LEU A 145 6.36 2.52 26.25
C LEU A 145 7.39 1.38 26.19
N GLU A 146 6.92 0.15 26.29
CA GLU A 146 7.77 -1.04 26.18
C GLU A 146 8.21 -1.26 24.72
N PRO A 147 9.37 -1.90 24.47
CA PRO A 147 9.89 -2.12 23.11
C PRO A 147 8.88 -2.79 22.17
N ALA A 148 8.12 -3.78 22.66
CA ALA A 148 7.10 -4.46 21.85
C ALA A 148 5.96 -3.50 21.42
N THR A 149 5.60 -2.54 22.27
CA THR A 149 4.58 -1.54 21.95
C THR A 149 5.11 -0.52 20.95
N VAL A 150 6.35 -0.09 21.14
CA VAL A 150 7.06 0.80 20.19
C VAL A 150 7.12 0.16 18.81
N ASP A 151 7.45 -1.12 18.72
CA ASP A 151 7.51 -1.85 17.46
C ASP A 151 6.12 -1.93 16.80
N PHE A 152 5.06 -2.27 17.55
CA PHE A 152 3.71 -2.31 16.99
C PHE A 152 3.25 -0.92 16.50
N ILE A 153 3.48 0.14 17.28
CA ILE A 153 3.10 1.51 16.89
C ILE A 153 3.87 1.95 15.65
N GLY A 154 5.19 1.72 15.61
CA GLY A 154 6.04 2.09 14.48
C GLY A 154 5.70 1.34 13.20
N HIS A 155 5.61 0.02 13.28
CA HIS A 155 5.53 -0.85 12.10
C HIS A 155 4.10 -1.15 11.66
N ALA A 156 3.15 -1.27 12.59
CA ALA A 156 1.77 -1.67 12.26
C ALA A 156 0.77 -0.51 12.25
N MET A 157 1.06 0.61 12.93
CA MET A 157 0.24 1.83 12.87
C MET A 157 0.87 2.92 12.00
N ALA A 158 2.10 3.34 12.29
CA ALA A 158 2.80 4.35 11.49
C ALA A 158 3.33 3.80 10.15
N LEU A 159 3.34 2.47 9.99
CA LEU A 159 3.78 1.74 8.79
C LEU A 159 5.20 2.14 8.34
N HIS A 160 6.10 2.36 9.28
CA HIS A 160 7.53 2.41 8.97
C HIS A 160 8.03 1.02 8.61
N SER A 161 8.88 0.92 7.60
CA SER A 161 9.43 -0.36 7.12
C SER A 161 10.75 -0.74 7.79
N GLU A 162 11.35 0.19 8.52
CA GLU A 162 12.62 0.07 9.21
C GLU A 162 12.65 0.99 10.44
N ASP A 163 13.68 0.89 11.28
CA ASP A 163 13.76 1.57 12.59
C ASP A 163 14.37 2.98 12.53
N SER A 164 14.79 3.44 11.34
CA SER A 164 15.45 4.74 11.17
C SER A 164 14.56 5.92 11.58
N TYR A 165 13.25 5.73 11.67
CA TYR A 165 12.31 6.75 12.17
C TYR A 165 12.51 7.08 13.66
N LYS A 166 13.01 6.14 14.47
CA LYS A 166 13.16 6.30 15.92
C LYS A 166 14.09 7.48 16.25
N THR A 167 15.13 7.70 15.46
CA THR A 167 16.12 8.78 15.65
C THR A 167 15.79 10.08 14.90
N LYS A 168 14.73 10.09 14.09
CA LYS A 168 14.27 11.28 13.35
C LYS A 168 13.26 12.09 14.18
N PRO A 169 13.03 13.37 13.84
CA PRO A 169 11.97 14.17 14.45
C PRO A 169 10.61 13.46 14.43
N ALA A 170 9.85 13.59 15.53
CA ALA A 170 8.60 12.87 15.75
C ALA A 170 7.47 13.25 14.76
N ARG A 171 7.55 14.41 14.10
CA ARG A 171 6.53 14.95 13.19
C ARG A 171 5.97 13.92 12.21
N ASP A 172 6.81 13.33 11.37
CA ASP A 172 6.36 12.37 10.34
C ASP A 172 5.69 11.14 10.96
N THR A 173 6.23 10.62 12.08
CA THR A 173 5.64 9.47 12.76
C THR A 173 4.30 9.83 13.41
N TYR A 174 4.21 11.01 14.03
CA TYR A 174 2.97 11.53 14.60
C TYR A 174 1.90 11.69 13.51
N ASP A 175 2.22 12.29 12.36
CA ASP A 175 1.28 12.51 11.26
C ASP A 175 0.78 11.19 10.67
N ARG A 176 1.65 10.17 10.56
CA ARG A 176 1.28 8.80 10.14
C ARG A 176 0.35 8.13 11.14
N ILE A 177 0.61 8.25 12.44
CA ILE A 177 -0.27 7.69 13.48
C ILE A 177 -1.64 8.40 13.43
N MET A 178 -1.66 9.72 13.28
CA MET A 178 -2.90 10.49 13.12
C MET A 178 -3.68 10.09 11.87
N LEU A 179 -3.00 9.87 10.75
CA LEU A 179 -3.63 9.39 9.53
C LEU A 179 -4.24 7.99 9.74
N TYR A 180 -3.54 7.09 10.42
CA TYR A 180 -4.04 5.77 10.76
C TYR A 180 -5.29 5.86 11.64
N THR A 181 -5.21 6.56 12.79
CA THR A 181 -6.29 6.62 13.78
C THR A 181 -7.55 7.29 13.21
N THR A 182 -7.40 8.40 12.49
CA THR A 182 -8.54 9.08 11.86
C THR A 182 -9.17 8.25 10.74
N SER A 183 -8.38 7.45 10.01
CA SER A 183 -8.91 6.53 8.99
C SER A 183 -9.70 5.39 9.62
N VAL A 184 -9.27 4.88 10.78
CA VAL A 184 -9.99 3.84 11.51
C VAL A 184 -11.32 4.36 12.05
N THR A 185 -11.36 5.54 12.69
CA THR A 185 -12.54 6.08 13.37
C THR A 185 -13.77 6.19 12.46
N ARG A 186 -13.57 6.31 11.15
CA ARG A 186 -14.67 6.47 10.18
C ARG A 186 -15.46 5.19 9.92
N HIS A 187 -14.82 4.01 10.01
CA HIS A 187 -15.43 2.73 9.61
C HIS A 187 -15.15 1.54 10.56
N GLY A 188 -14.31 1.70 11.58
CA GLY A 188 -14.22 0.82 12.75
C GLY A 188 -13.44 -0.50 12.60
N LYS A 189 -13.29 -1.07 11.40
CA LYS A 189 -12.59 -2.36 11.22
C LYS A 189 -11.08 -2.23 11.06
N SER A 190 -10.65 -1.50 10.03
CA SER A 190 -9.24 -1.19 9.72
C SER A 190 -9.17 0.19 9.03
N PRO A 191 -7.99 0.84 8.92
CA PRO A 191 -7.86 2.13 8.24
C PRO A 191 -7.92 2.01 6.72
N PHE A 192 -8.06 0.79 6.19
CA PHE A 192 -7.77 0.47 4.81
C PHE A 192 -9.02 0.20 3.99
N ILE A 193 -8.99 0.65 2.75
CA ILE A 193 -9.95 0.32 1.70
C ILE A 193 -9.23 -0.25 0.48
N TYR A 194 -10.00 -0.98 -0.32
CA TYR A 194 -9.53 -1.62 -1.54
C TYR A 194 -10.66 -1.67 -2.58
N PRO A 195 -10.37 -1.42 -3.86
CA PRO A 195 -11.40 -1.41 -4.89
C PRO A 195 -11.92 -2.82 -5.15
N LEU A 196 -13.23 -2.95 -5.38
CA LEU A 196 -13.76 -4.18 -5.98
C LEU A 196 -13.10 -4.39 -7.34
N TYR A 197 -12.87 -5.66 -7.71
CA TYR A 197 -12.19 -6.08 -8.94
C TYR A 197 -10.69 -5.74 -9.02
N GLY A 198 -10.09 -5.26 -7.92
CA GLY A 198 -8.64 -5.11 -7.81
C GLY A 198 -8.10 -3.75 -8.24
N LEU A 199 -6.79 -3.54 -8.04
CA LEU A 199 -6.17 -2.23 -8.28
C LEU A 199 -6.12 -1.82 -9.76
N GLY A 200 -6.32 -2.77 -10.67
CA GLY A 200 -6.44 -2.54 -12.10
C GLY A 200 -7.60 -1.61 -12.48
N GLU A 201 -8.58 -1.42 -11.60
CA GLU A 201 -9.66 -0.44 -11.80
C GLU A 201 -9.18 1.01 -11.66
N LEU A 202 -8.14 1.27 -10.86
CA LEU A 202 -7.58 2.63 -10.69
C LEU A 202 -7.05 3.22 -12.02
N PRO A 203 -6.12 2.57 -12.75
CA PRO A 203 -5.65 3.11 -14.02
C PRO A 203 -6.76 3.19 -15.07
N GLN A 204 -7.75 2.29 -15.04
CA GLN A 204 -8.92 2.37 -15.92
C GLN A 204 -9.78 3.60 -15.61
N GLY A 205 -10.06 3.88 -14.33
CA GLY A 205 -10.81 5.05 -13.89
C GLY A 205 -10.14 6.36 -14.29
N PHE A 206 -8.82 6.47 -14.08
CA PHE A 206 -8.06 7.65 -14.53
C PHE A 206 -7.94 7.75 -16.05
N ALA A 207 -7.87 6.63 -16.76
CA ALA A 207 -7.88 6.63 -18.23
C ALA A 207 -9.19 7.18 -18.77
N ARG A 208 -10.32 6.75 -18.19
CA ARG A 208 -11.65 7.28 -18.52
C ARG A 208 -11.76 8.77 -18.20
N LEU A 209 -11.29 9.19 -17.02
CA LEU A 209 -11.26 10.61 -16.67
C LEU A 209 -10.50 11.41 -17.73
N SER A 210 -9.29 10.99 -18.07
CA SER A 210 -8.48 11.69 -19.06
C SER A 210 -9.14 11.75 -20.43
N ALA A 211 -9.84 10.69 -20.86
CA ALA A 211 -10.60 10.69 -22.10
C ALA A 211 -11.76 11.72 -22.13
N ILE A 212 -12.46 11.90 -21.00
CA ILE A 212 -13.53 12.92 -20.86
C ILE A 212 -12.97 14.33 -21.10
N TYR A 213 -11.73 14.59 -20.69
CA TYR A 213 -11.04 15.87 -20.90
C TYR A 213 -10.26 15.93 -22.23
N GLY A 214 -10.55 15.05 -23.18
CA GLY A 214 -9.95 15.05 -24.53
C GLY A 214 -8.62 14.32 -24.66
N GLY A 215 -8.20 13.57 -23.63
CA GLY A 215 -7.02 12.71 -23.68
C GLY A 215 -7.23 11.49 -24.58
N THR A 216 -6.20 11.09 -25.32
CA THR A 216 -6.22 9.86 -26.13
C THR A 216 -5.33 8.78 -25.49
N TYR A 217 -5.88 7.58 -25.32
CA TYR A 217 -5.18 6.40 -24.83
C TYR A 217 -4.93 5.44 -25.99
N MET A 218 -3.69 5.00 -26.15
CA MET A 218 -3.26 4.06 -27.18
C MET A 218 -2.60 2.87 -26.49
N LEU A 219 -3.31 1.74 -26.40
CA LEU A 219 -2.73 0.48 -25.91
C LEU A 219 -1.95 -0.21 -27.03
N ASP A 220 -1.05 -1.14 -26.66
CA ASP A 220 -0.23 -1.91 -27.62
C ASP A 220 0.53 -1.01 -28.62
N LYS A 221 1.01 0.14 -28.14
CA LYS A 221 1.76 1.10 -28.96
C LYS A 221 3.16 1.32 -28.38
N PRO A 222 4.16 0.56 -28.84
CA PRO A 222 5.52 0.67 -28.31
C PRO A 222 6.12 2.04 -28.61
N ILE A 223 6.85 2.58 -27.64
CA ILE A 223 7.65 3.80 -27.81
C ILE A 223 9.07 3.37 -28.13
N ASP A 224 9.54 3.72 -29.33
CA ASP A 224 10.88 3.35 -29.81
C ASP A 224 11.93 4.33 -29.30
N GLU A 225 11.56 5.60 -29.19
CA GLU A 225 12.49 6.67 -28.86
C GLU A 225 11.81 7.87 -28.20
N ILE A 226 12.46 8.41 -27.17
CA ILE A 226 12.18 9.74 -26.64
C ILE A 226 13.03 10.72 -27.44
N VAL A 227 12.38 11.68 -28.09
CA VAL A 227 13.04 12.62 -29.00
C VAL A 227 13.53 13.83 -28.22
N TYR A 228 14.80 14.17 -28.39
CA TYR A 228 15.44 15.34 -27.79
C TYR A 228 15.86 16.34 -28.87
N ASP A 229 15.78 17.63 -28.55
CA ASP A 229 16.33 18.68 -29.40
C ASP A 229 17.85 18.81 -29.25
N ALA A 230 18.45 19.76 -29.99
CA ALA A 230 19.89 20.01 -29.97
C ALA A 230 20.41 20.49 -28.59
N ASP A 231 19.55 21.05 -27.75
CA ASP A 231 19.88 21.48 -26.39
C ASP A 231 19.71 20.36 -25.35
N GLY A 232 19.34 19.15 -25.79
CA GLY A 232 19.10 17.99 -24.93
C GLY A 232 17.76 18.04 -24.19
N LYS A 233 16.80 18.88 -24.60
CA LYS A 233 15.46 18.92 -24.01
C LYS A 233 14.52 17.99 -24.75
N VAL A 234 13.61 17.36 -24.01
CA VAL A 234 12.58 16.51 -24.61
C VAL A 234 11.65 17.34 -25.50
N CYS A 235 11.43 16.88 -26.73
CA CYS A 235 10.56 17.54 -27.70
C CYS A 235 9.50 16.61 -28.31
N GLY A 236 9.52 15.31 -28.00
CA GLY A 236 8.50 14.37 -28.44
C GLY A 236 8.79 12.92 -28.09
N VAL A 237 7.94 12.03 -28.62
CA VAL A 237 8.11 10.57 -28.60
C VAL A 237 7.85 10.01 -29.99
N ARG A 238 8.62 9.00 -30.37
CA ARG A 238 8.48 8.29 -31.65
C ARG A 238 7.99 6.86 -31.42
N SER A 239 7.04 6.44 -32.23
CA SER A 239 6.46 5.09 -32.24
C SER A 239 6.30 4.66 -33.70
N GLY A 240 7.11 3.69 -34.12
CA GLY A 240 7.30 3.36 -35.53
C GLY A 240 7.77 4.56 -36.34
N GLU A 241 7.00 4.89 -37.37
CA GLU A 241 7.23 6.01 -38.28
C GLU A 241 6.62 7.33 -37.77
N GLU A 242 5.75 7.27 -36.76
CA GLU A 242 5.03 8.44 -36.24
C GLU A 242 5.80 9.11 -35.09
N THR A 243 5.86 10.44 -35.11
CA THR A 243 6.42 11.24 -34.01
C THR A 243 5.40 12.21 -33.47
N VAL A 244 5.11 12.13 -32.18
CA VAL A 244 4.24 13.07 -31.46
C VAL A 244 5.10 14.07 -30.71
N LYS A 245 4.90 15.36 -30.98
CA LYS A 245 5.62 16.45 -30.30
C LYS A 245 5.02 16.73 -28.94
N ALA A 246 5.87 16.91 -27.94
CA ALA A 246 5.44 17.24 -26.58
C ALA A 246 6.51 18.07 -25.87
N LYS A 247 6.08 19.02 -25.04
CA LYS A 247 6.99 19.83 -24.20
C LYS A 247 7.49 19.08 -22.97
N LYS A 248 6.77 18.03 -22.57
CA LYS A 248 7.05 17.18 -21.41
C LYS A 248 6.61 15.76 -21.73
N VAL A 249 7.35 14.79 -21.22
CA VAL A 249 7.03 13.36 -21.29
C VAL A 249 7.06 12.82 -19.87
N ILE A 250 6.03 12.06 -19.51
CA ILE A 250 5.89 11.40 -18.20
C ILE A 250 5.78 9.90 -18.48
N GLY A 251 6.57 9.09 -17.77
CA GLY A 251 6.53 7.63 -17.88
C GLY A 251 7.17 6.98 -16.66
N ASP A 252 6.98 5.67 -16.51
CA ASP A 252 7.68 4.88 -15.49
C ASP A 252 9.14 4.60 -15.91
N PRO A 253 10.01 4.16 -14.98
CA PRO A 253 11.44 3.97 -15.24
C PRO A 253 11.76 3.12 -16.46
N SER A 254 10.92 2.13 -16.80
CA SER A 254 11.17 1.19 -17.90
C SER A 254 11.26 1.86 -19.28
N TYR A 255 10.76 3.10 -19.44
CA TYR A 255 10.86 3.86 -20.69
C TYR A 255 12.16 4.68 -20.79
N PHE A 256 12.91 4.83 -19.70
CA PHE A 256 14.10 5.67 -19.63
C PHE A 256 15.39 4.87 -19.38
N LEU A 257 15.30 3.53 -19.29
CA LEU A 257 16.46 2.65 -19.07
C LEU A 257 17.47 2.64 -20.22
N ASN A 258 17.01 2.85 -21.46
CA ASN A 258 17.84 2.73 -22.67
C ASN A 258 18.24 4.11 -23.25
N GLY A 259 18.06 5.20 -22.48
CA GLY A 259 18.39 6.55 -22.90
C GLY A 259 19.90 6.83 -22.94
N LYS A 260 20.30 7.93 -23.60
CA LYS A 260 21.71 8.39 -23.69
C LYS A 260 22.28 8.92 -22.37
N THR A 261 21.46 9.06 -21.34
CA THR A 261 21.83 9.57 -20.01
C THR A 261 21.35 8.59 -18.94
N GLU A 262 22.14 8.39 -17.88
CA GLU A 262 21.75 7.61 -16.70
C GLU A 262 20.64 8.36 -15.94
N GLN A 263 19.39 8.24 -16.41
CA GLN A 263 18.21 8.88 -15.80
C GLN A 263 17.58 8.02 -14.70
N VAL A 264 18.00 6.76 -14.59
CA VAL A 264 17.41 5.76 -13.69
C VAL A 264 18.54 5.02 -12.96
N MET A 265 18.39 4.87 -11.65
CA MET A 265 19.29 4.10 -10.79
C MET A 265 18.51 3.00 -10.07
N GLU A 266 19.12 1.81 -9.91
CA GLU A 266 18.54 0.73 -9.10
C GLU A 266 18.68 1.06 -7.60
N GLU A 267 17.56 1.22 -6.90
CA GLU A 267 17.55 1.51 -5.45
C GLU A 267 17.45 0.24 -4.58
N GLY A 268 16.95 -0.86 -5.14
CA GLY A 268 16.79 -2.12 -4.40
C GLY A 268 15.85 -3.10 -5.09
N LYS A 269 15.64 -4.25 -4.44
CA LYS A 269 14.79 -5.33 -4.96
C LYS A 269 13.70 -5.68 -3.97
N VAL A 270 12.51 -6.00 -4.51
CA VAL A 270 11.35 -6.43 -3.73
C VAL A 270 10.94 -7.81 -4.22
N VAL A 271 10.93 -8.78 -3.31
CA VAL A 271 10.36 -10.10 -3.60
C VAL A 271 8.85 -10.06 -3.33
N ARG A 272 8.08 -10.74 -4.18
CA ARG A 272 6.63 -10.93 -4.00
C ARG A 272 6.28 -12.40 -4.23
N SER A 273 5.51 -12.97 -3.31
CA SER A 273 4.98 -14.33 -3.42
C SER A 273 3.45 -14.26 -3.39
N ILE A 274 2.81 -14.66 -4.49
CA ILE A 274 1.36 -14.71 -4.62
C ILE A 274 0.90 -16.13 -4.28
N CYS A 275 0.10 -16.26 -3.22
CA CYS A 275 -0.39 -17.52 -2.69
C CYS A 275 -1.91 -17.59 -2.83
N LEU A 276 -2.41 -18.66 -3.47
CA LEU A 276 -3.84 -18.93 -3.58
C LEU A 276 -4.25 -19.89 -2.46
N LEU A 277 -5.16 -19.47 -1.58
CA LEU A 277 -5.59 -20.24 -0.41
C LEU A 277 -7.06 -20.63 -0.56
N LYS A 278 -7.46 -21.75 0.06
CA LYS A 278 -8.85 -22.23 0.15
C LYS A 278 -9.47 -22.02 1.54
N HIS A 279 -8.79 -21.25 2.38
CA HIS A 279 -9.20 -20.95 3.75
C HIS A 279 -8.64 -19.56 4.13
N PRO A 280 -9.25 -18.87 5.10
CA PRO A 280 -8.69 -17.63 5.63
C PRO A 280 -7.34 -17.89 6.30
N ILE A 281 -6.58 -16.82 6.52
CA ILE A 281 -5.31 -16.93 7.24
C ILE A 281 -5.61 -17.33 8.70
N PRO A 282 -4.90 -18.30 9.28
CA PRO A 282 -5.13 -18.70 10.67
C PRO A 282 -4.90 -17.55 11.66
N ASN A 283 -5.67 -17.53 12.75
CA ASN A 283 -5.58 -16.52 13.83
C ASN A 283 -5.92 -15.08 13.38
N THR A 284 -6.80 -14.94 12.38
CA THR A 284 -7.27 -13.63 11.90
C THR A 284 -8.79 -13.50 11.93
N ASP A 285 -9.45 -14.11 12.92
CA ASP A 285 -10.91 -14.04 13.12
C ASP A 285 -11.73 -14.37 11.86
N GLU A 286 -11.24 -15.33 11.04
CA GLU A 286 -11.83 -15.70 9.75
C GLU A 286 -12.02 -14.51 8.77
N SER A 287 -11.18 -13.48 8.89
CA SER A 287 -11.25 -12.24 8.08
C SER A 287 -11.25 -12.53 6.57
N ASP A 288 -12.18 -11.90 5.85
CA ASP A 288 -12.31 -12.00 4.39
C ASP A 288 -11.25 -11.17 3.64
N SER A 289 -10.67 -10.17 4.29
CA SER A 289 -9.51 -9.43 3.82
C SER A 289 -8.72 -8.84 4.98
N LEU A 290 -7.40 -8.78 4.85
CA LEU A 290 -6.55 -8.25 5.90
C LEU A 290 -5.20 -7.74 5.42
N GLN A 291 -4.62 -6.86 6.24
CA GLN A 291 -3.18 -6.62 6.28
C GLN A 291 -2.58 -7.41 7.44
N LEU A 292 -1.45 -8.08 7.23
CA LEU A 292 -0.61 -8.62 8.28
C LEU A 292 0.82 -8.07 8.13
N VAL A 293 1.29 -7.38 9.16
CA VAL A 293 2.65 -6.87 9.26
C VAL A 293 3.49 -7.83 10.10
N VAL A 294 4.65 -8.20 9.59
CA VAL A 294 5.66 -8.94 10.35
C VAL A 294 6.85 -8.01 10.57
N PRO A 295 6.95 -7.37 11.75
CA PRO A 295 8.03 -6.45 12.03
C PRO A 295 9.39 -7.15 11.96
N GLN A 296 10.36 -6.45 11.37
CA GLN A 296 11.73 -6.93 11.17
C GLN A 296 12.37 -7.52 12.45
N ALA A 297 12.09 -6.92 13.61
CA ALA A 297 12.65 -7.32 14.90
C ALA A 297 12.16 -8.70 15.36
N GLN A 298 10.95 -9.10 14.93
CA GLN A 298 10.35 -10.39 15.30
C GLN A 298 10.99 -11.57 14.54
N ILE A 299 11.72 -11.29 13.46
CA ILE A 299 12.28 -12.30 12.55
C ILE A 299 13.76 -12.04 12.21
N GLY A 300 14.45 -11.18 12.96
CA GLY A 300 15.88 -10.91 12.79
C GLY A 300 16.25 -10.33 11.43
N ARG A 301 15.42 -9.44 10.87
CA ARG A 301 15.63 -8.78 9.57
C ARG A 301 15.91 -7.28 9.72
N LYS A 302 16.17 -6.62 8.59
CA LYS A 302 16.27 -5.15 8.44
C LYS A 302 15.04 -4.49 7.79
N HIS A 303 14.13 -5.31 7.28
CA HIS A 303 12.93 -4.87 6.60
C HIS A 303 11.77 -5.77 6.98
N ASP A 304 10.63 -5.13 7.20
CA ASP A 304 9.38 -5.82 7.49
C ASP A 304 8.94 -6.73 6.34
N ILE A 305 8.10 -7.70 6.66
CA ILE A 305 7.35 -8.48 5.67
C ILE A 305 5.89 -8.05 5.77
N TYR A 306 5.29 -7.75 4.61
CA TYR A 306 3.88 -7.39 4.51
C TYR A 306 3.12 -8.50 3.80
N ILE A 307 1.97 -8.86 4.34
CA ILE A 307 1.03 -9.81 3.75
C ILE A 307 -0.29 -9.08 3.54
N ALA A 308 -0.69 -8.95 2.28
CA ALA A 308 -2.02 -8.48 1.91
C ALA A 308 -2.86 -9.68 1.49
N ALA A 309 -3.96 -9.94 2.21
CA ALA A 309 -4.88 -11.02 1.88
C ALA A 309 -6.24 -10.45 1.50
N ILE A 310 -6.77 -10.91 0.37
CA ILE A 310 -8.04 -10.44 -0.21
C ILE A 310 -8.77 -11.67 -0.75
N SER A 311 -10.07 -11.76 -0.52
CA SER A 311 -10.88 -12.90 -0.98
C SER A 311 -11.88 -12.52 -2.07
N SER A 312 -12.68 -13.51 -2.47
CA SER A 312 -13.80 -13.36 -3.39
C SER A 312 -14.78 -12.25 -3.00
N THR A 313 -14.81 -11.81 -1.74
CA THR A 313 -15.67 -10.71 -1.29
C THR A 313 -15.28 -9.33 -1.84
N HIS A 314 -14.11 -9.23 -2.51
CA HIS A 314 -13.65 -8.07 -3.27
C HIS A 314 -13.64 -8.33 -4.79
N ASN A 315 -14.20 -9.45 -5.25
CA ASN A 315 -14.26 -9.86 -6.65
C ASN A 315 -12.88 -10.00 -7.33
N VAL A 316 -11.83 -10.38 -6.58
CA VAL A 316 -10.47 -10.59 -7.09
C VAL A 316 -10.11 -12.07 -7.32
N CYS A 317 -10.95 -12.98 -6.84
CA CYS A 317 -10.77 -14.41 -7.02
C CYS A 317 -12.10 -15.16 -6.96
N ALA A 318 -12.07 -16.41 -7.43
CA ALA A 318 -13.21 -17.31 -7.37
C ALA A 318 -13.74 -17.51 -5.94
N LYS A 319 -15.02 -17.86 -5.81
CA LYS A 319 -15.67 -18.14 -4.53
C LYS A 319 -14.86 -19.17 -3.72
N ASP A 320 -14.79 -18.96 -2.40
CA ASP A 320 -14.09 -19.81 -1.43
C ASP A 320 -12.55 -19.77 -1.56
N TYR A 321 -12.00 -18.87 -2.38
CA TYR A 321 -10.57 -18.60 -2.46
C TYR A 321 -10.18 -17.28 -1.79
N TYR A 322 -8.90 -17.24 -1.41
CA TYR A 322 -8.18 -16.05 -0.94
C TYR A 322 -6.89 -15.91 -1.75
N VAL A 323 -6.53 -14.67 -2.06
CA VAL A 323 -5.25 -14.29 -2.64
C VAL A 323 -4.45 -13.61 -1.52
N ALA A 324 -3.42 -14.30 -1.03
CA ALA A 324 -2.49 -13.77 -0.05
C ALA A 324 -1.15 -13.46 -0.73
N ILE A 325 -0.70 -12.22 -0.64
CA ILE A 325 0.51 -11.77 -1.31
C ILE A 325 1.50 -11.31 -0.26
N VAL A 326 2.62 -12.01 -0.19
CA VAL A 326 3.73 -11.74 0.74
C VAL A 326 4.75 -10.88 0.02
N SER A 327 5.24 -9.82 0.66
CA SER A 327 6.26 -8.94 0.07
C SER A 327 7.26 -8.39 1.09
N THR A 328 8.52 -8.25 0.67
CA THR A 328 9.60 -7.64 1.46
C THR A 328 10.76 -7.21 0.57
N ILE A 329 11.62 -6.35 1.08
CA ILE A 329 12.89 -5.95 0.43
C ILE A 329 13.93 -7.07 0.62
N VAL A 330 14.73 -7.36 -0.40
CA VAL A 330 15.75 -8.44 -0.40
C VAL A 330 17.13 -7.99 -0.82
#